data_AF-A0A9J6FTM1-F1
#
_entry.id   AF-A0A9J6FTM1-F1
#
_cell.length_a   1.000
_cell.length_b   1.000
_cell.length_c   1.000
_cell.angle_alpha   90.00
_cell.angle_beta   90.00
_cell.angle_gamma   90.00
#
_symmetry.space_group_name_H-M   'P 1'
#
loop_
_entity.id
_entity.type
_entity.pdbx_description
1 polymer ?
#
loop_
_entity_poly.entity_id
_entity_poly.type
_entity_poly.pdbx_seq_one_letter_code
_entity_poly.pdbx_strand_id
1 'polypeptide(L)'
;MGAADTTADKSYRKHVEKNFSQDRWREGSRTQAHQEALVYTRIRYGLPYMRVTEHQFRQINNLLRRITSITLGVPSYAASTFVKGTAIFNTLTDRLIVHQEAQSHRLTSKQGRALLELMGYNTANLPVIPLTATPWEAIPFIKGKSIPKHMNPEEDAARRAARTRMQQLTDSPSYHGDASFTAGKVVTASIDSCGNAVVNHHHDVPSVATAEMLAITQAITQHDHQSESILIRSDSQATLWAFLRNELPPNIRAVLAEYGQRHPES
;
A
#
# COMPACT_ATOMS: atom_id res chain seq x y z
N MET A 1 37.80 -37.48 12.33
CA MET A 1 37.92 -36.14 11.72
C MET A 1 36.56 -35.48 11.75
N GLY A 2 36.35 -34.46 12.59
CA GLY A 2 35.07 -33.74 12.65
C GLY A 2 34.64 -33.37 14.08
N ALA A 3 35.30 -32.38 14.68
CA ALA A 3 34.82 -31.76 15.93
C ALA A 3 35.38 -30.35 16.20
N ALA A 4 36.09 -29.71 15.25
CA ALA A 4 36.78 -28.44 15.48
C ALA A 4 36.06 -27.19 14.92
N ASP A 5 35.02 -27.35 14.09
CA ASP A 5 34.50 -26.26 13.26
C ASP A 5 33.28 -25.51 13.85
N THR A 6 32.61 -26.08 14.87
CA THR A 6 31.39 -25.49 15.45
C THR A 6 31.66 -24.44 16.53
N THR A 7 32.86 -24.39 17.09
CA THR A 7 33.21 -23.48 18.19
C THR A 7 33.61 -22.09 17.67
N ALA A 8 34.24 -22.04 16.48
CA ALA A 8 34.61 -20.79 15.82
C ALA A 8 33.37 -19.99 15.35
N ASP A 9 32.36 -20.67 14.81
CA ASP A 9 31.12 -20.06 14.32
C ASP A 9 30.27 -19.45 15.45
N LYS A 10 30.21 -20.11 16.62
CA LYS A 10 29.52 -19.59 17.81
C LYS A 10 30.22 -18.38 18.44
N SER A 11 31.56 -18.37 18.42
CA SER A 11 32.36 -17.24 18.91
C SER A 11 32.16 -16.02 18.00
N TYR A 12 32.13 -16.23 16.68
CA TYR A 12 31.87 -15.17 15.70
C TYR A 12 30.46 -14.59 15.85
N ARG A 13 29.43 -15.44 16.01
CA ARG A 13 28.04 -15.02 16.28
C ARG A 13 27.91 -14.15 17.53
N LYS A 14 28.52 -14.56 18.66
CA LYS A 14 28.50 -13.76 19.90
C LYS A 14 29.26 -12.44 19.75
N HIS A 15 30.35 -12.41 19.00
CA HIS A 15 31.11 -11.18 18.76
C HIS A 15 30.36 -10.21 17.86
N VAL A 16 29.61 -10.75 16.88
CA VAL A 16 28.70 -9.99 16.02
C VAL A 16 27.55 -9.41 16.86
N GLU A 17 26.86 -10.22 17.66
CA GLU A 17 25.75 -9.79 18.53
C GLU A 17 26.16 -8.77 19.61
N LYS A 18 27.36 -8.90 20.19
CA LYS A 18 27.83 -8.00 21.26
C LYS A 18 28.30 -6.63 20.75
N ASN A 19 28.71 -6.55 19.48
CA ASN A 19 29.11 -5.29 18.82
C ASN A 19 27.93 -4.56 18.14
N PHE A 20 26.74 -5.17 18.08
CA PHE A 20 25.50 -4.57 17.57
C PHE A 20 24.84 -3.59 18.57
N SER A 21 25.60 -2.65 19.14
CA SER A 21 25.04 -1.55 19.95
C SER A 21 24.29 -0.55 19.08
N GLN A 22 22.94 -0.63 19.07
CA GLN A 22 21.99 0.09 18.21
C GLN A 22 22.16 1.62 18.10
N ASP A 23 22.81 2.29 19.05
CA ASP A 23 22.85 3.76 19.10
C ASP A 23 23.97 4.41 18.26
N ARG A 24 25.13 3.76 18.08
CA ARG A 24 26.16 4.26 17.13
C ARG A 24 25.76 4.10 15.66
N TRP A 25 24.79 3.23 15.38
CA TRP A 25 24.32 2.97 14.03
C TRP A 25 23.55 4.15 13.46
N ARG A 26 22.79 4.93 14.25
CA ARG A 26 21.81 5.87 13.70
C ARG A 26 22.40 7.04 12.90
N GLU A 27 23.58 7.55 13.27
CA GLU A 27 24.19 8.71 12.58
C GLU A 27 25.17 8.29 11.47
N GLY A 28 26.03 7.29 11.74
CA GLY A 28 26.99 6.76 10.76
C GLY A 28 26.33 5.96 9.63
N SER A 29 25.25 5.23 9.91
CA SER A 29 24.51 4.52 8.86
C SER A 29 23.76 5.47 7.94
N ARG A 30 23.29 6.63 8.44
CA ARG A 30 22.58 7.61 7.61
C ARG A 30 23.49 8.21 6.56
N THR A 31 24.70 8.65 6.94
CA THR A 31 25.65 9.23 5.99
C THR A 31 26.11 8.21 4.95
N GLN A 32 26.37 6.96 5.38
CA GLN A 32 26.72 5.85 4.49
C GLN A 32 25.56 5.48 3.55
N ALA A 33 24.32 5.46 4.03
CA ALA A 33 23.13 5.22 3.21
C ALA A 33 22.91 6.34 2.18
N HIS A 34 23.18 7.61 2.53
CA HIS A 34 23.14 8.72 1.58
C HIS A 34 24.21 8.59 0.49
N GLN A 35 25.44 8.21 0.87
CA GLN A 35 26.53 7.96 -0.09
C GLN A 35 26.19 6.80 -1.03
N GLU A 36 25.65 5.70 -0.49
CA GLU A 36 25.16 4.58 -1.29
C GLU A 36 24.08 5.04 -2.27
N ALA A 37 23.05 5.75 -1.80
CA ALA A 37 21.97 6.25 -2.64
C ALA A 37 22.48 7.17 -3.77
N LEU A 38 23.47 8.02 -3.48
CA LEU A 38 24.09 8.91 -4.48
C LEU A 38 24.86 8.13 -5.55
N VAL A 39 25.59 7.08 -5.16
CA VAL A 39 26.28 6.21 -6.12
C VAL A 39 25.27 5.45 -6.99
N TYR A 40 24.24 4.87 -6.39
CA TYR A 40 23.22 4.13 -7.11
C TYR A 40 22.41 4.99 -8.06
N THR A 41 22.05 6.22 -7.69
CA THR A 41 21.32 7.13 -8.58
C THR A 41 22.14 7.46 -9.82
N ARG A 42 23.42 7.81 -9.67
CA ARG A 42 24.32 8.06 -10.83
C ARG A 42 24.43 6.86 -11.76
N ILE A 43 24.65 5.67 -11.19
CA ILE A 43 24.76 4.44 -11.96
C ILE A 43 23.42 4.11 -12.65
N ARG A 44 22.29 4.21 -11.93
CA ARG A 44 20.96 3.89 -12.46
C ARG A 44 20.58 4.76 -13.66
N TYR A 45 20.94 6.05 -13.64
CA TYR A 45 20.65 6.96 -14.74
C TYR A 45 21.67 6.88 -15.88
N GLY A 46 22.95 6.57 -15.61
CA GLY A 46 23.98 6.52 -16.65
C GLY A 46 24.09 5.16 -17.34
N LEU A 47 24.12 4.08 -16.55
CA LEU A 47 24.48 2.73 -17.01
C LEU A 47 23.60 2.19 -18.14
N PRO A 48 22.26 2.36 -18.15
CA PRO A 48 21.42 1.84 -19.24
C PRO A 48 21.76 2.40 -20.63
N TYR A 49 22.38 3.59 -20.68
CA TYR A 49 22.66 4.29 -21.94
C TYR A 49 24.13 4.19 -22.35
N MET A 50 24.95 3.46 -21.58
CA MET A 50 26.35 3.22 -21.88
C MET A 50 26.54 1.82 -22.47
N ARG A 51 27.50 1.66 -23.38
CA ARG A 51 27.92 0.33 -23.86
C ARG A 51 28.86 -0.28 -22.83
N VAL A 52 28.36 -1.23 -22.05
CA VAL A 52 29.11 -1.88 -20.96
C VAL A 52 29.26 -3.37 -21.28
N THR A 53 30.48 -3.88 -21.19
CA THR A 53 30.75 -5.31 -21.33
C THR A 53 30.33 -6.08 -20.07
N GLU A 54 30.06 -7.38 -20.19
CA GLU A 54 29.72 -8.22 -19.03
C GLU A 54 30.80 -8.19 -17.95
N HIS A 55 32.08 -8.12 -18.35
CA HIS A 55 33.19 -7.98 -17.41
C HIS A 55 33.11 -6.67 -16.60
N GLN A 56 32.91 -5.53 -17.26
CA GLN A 56 32.74 -4.24 -16.59
C GLN A 56 31.50 -4.23 -15.70
N PHE A 57 30.40 -4.85 -16.15
CA PHE A 57 29.19 -4.97 -15.35
C PHE A 57 29.42 -5.78 -14.06
N ARG A 58 30.19 -6.87 -14.13
CA ARG A 58 30.61 -7.63 -12.95
C ARG A 58 31.50 -6.82 -12.01
N GLN A 59 32.43 -6.03 -12.55
CA GLN A 59 33.28 -5.13 -11.76
C GLN A 59 32.45 -4.08 -11.00
N ILE A 60 31.49 -3.44 -11.67
CA ILE A 60 30.58 -2.46 -11.06
C ILE A 60 29.75 -3.12 -9.95
N ASN A 61 29.20 -4.31 -10.20
CA ASN A 61 28.45 -5.06 -9.19
C ASN A 61 29.30 -5.39 -7.95
N ASN A 62 30.56 -5.79 -8.14
CA ASN A 62 31.48 -6.09 -7.04
C ASN A 62 31.79 -4.82 -6.21
N LEU A 63 31.99 -3.68 -6.87
CA LEU A 63 32.20 -2.39 -6.20
C LEU A 63 30.96 -1.97 -5.40
N LEU A 64 29.77 -2.05 -6.02
CA LEU A 64 28.51 -1.74 -5.35
C LEU A 64 28.26 -2.64 -4.16
N ARG A 65 28.55 -3.93 -4.28
CA ARG A 65 28.43 -4.88 -3.16
C ARG A 65 29.34 -4.49 -2.00
N ARG A 66 30.58 -4.07 -2.29
CA ARG A 66 31.50 -3.58 -1.26
C ARG A 66 30.93 -2.36 -0.53
N ILE A 67 30.33 -1.43 -1.27
CA ILE A 67 29.66 -0.26 -0.70
C ILE A 67 28.48 -0.70 0.17
N THR A 68 27.59 -1.55 -0.32
CA THR A 68 26.43 -2.03 0.47
C THR A 68 26.86 -2.79 1.72
N SER A 69 27.93 -3.58 1.65
CA SER A 69 28.50 -4.28 2.80
C SER A 69 29.00 -3.30 3.85
N ILE A 70 29.66 -2.21 3.43
CA ILE A 70 30.09 -1.13 4.33
C ILE A 70 28.88 -0.44 4.97
N THR A 71 27.87 -0.07 4.18
CA THR A 71 26.63 0.56 4.69
C THR A 71 25.92 -0.34 5.72
N LEU A 72 25.95 -1.66 5.51
CA LEU A 72 25.32 -2.64 6.39
C LEU A 72 26.20 -3.03 7.59
N GLY A 73 27.46 -2.59 7.63
CA GLY A 73 28.44 -3.06 8.61
C GLY A 73 28.73 -4.56 8.52
N VAL A 74 28.47 -5.17 7.36
CA VAL A 74 28.74 -6.58 7.10
C VAL A 74 30.15 -6.72 6.51
N PRO A 75 30.93 -7.75 6.90
CA PRO A 75 32.26 -7.95 6.31
C PRO A 75 32.20 -8.07 4.78
N SER A 76 33.18 -7.49 4.09
CA SER A 76 33.26 -7.48 2.62
C SER A 76 33.32 -8.88 2.00
N TYR A 77 33.76 -9.87 2.77
CA TYR A 77 33.85 -11.29 2.38
C TYR A 77 32.61 -12.12 2.73
N ALA A 78 31.56 -11.52 3.31
CA ALA A 78 30.34 -12.25 3.63
C ALA A 78 29.71 -12.88 2.37
N ALA A 79 29.23 -14.12 2.49
CA ALA A 79 28.68 -14.88 1.38
C ALA A 79 27.53 -14.13 0.67
N SER A 80 27.52 -14.16 -0.66
CA SER A 80 26.53 -13.43 -1.48
C SER A 80 25.10 -13.92 -1.23
N THR A 81 24.96 -15.20 -0.88
CA THR A 81 23.71 -15.85 -0.52
C THR A 81 23.13 -15.27 0.76
N PHE A 82 23.96 -14.92 1.74
CA PHE A 82 23.51 -14.33 3.00
C PHE A 82 22.92 -12.94 2.77
N VAL A 83 23.62 -12.07 2.04
CA VAL A 83 23.15 -10.70 1.75
C VAL A 83 21.92 -10.69 0.84
N LYS A 84 21.83 -11.62 -0.12
CA LYS A 84 20.60 -11.78 -0.94
C LYS A 84 19.43 -12.33 -0.12
N GLY A 85 19.71 -13.25 0.81
CA GLY A 85 18.71 -13.90 1.65
C GLY A 85 18.07 -12.98 2.68
N THR A 86 18.66 -11.82 2.99
CA THR A 86 18.03 -10.85 3.91
C THR A 86 16.86 -10.11 3.27
N ALA A 87 16.68 -10.16 1.94
CA ALA A 87 15.65 -9.42 1.19
C ALA A 87 15.67 -7.88 1.41
N ILE A 88 16.69 -7.34 2.08
CA ILE A 88 16.75 -5.92 2.43
C ILE A 88 17.15 -5.08 1.19
N PHE A 89 17.86 -5.66 0.22
CA PHE A 89 18.35 -4.92 -0.95
C PHE A 89 18.16 -5.65 -2.27
N ASN A 90 17.57 -4.91 -3.22
CA ASN A 90 17.50 -5.27 -4.62
C ASN A 90 18.90 -5.28 -5.25
N THR A 91 19.17 -6.27 -6.11
CA THR A 91 20.41 -6.32 -6.89
C THR A 91 20.48 -5.15 -7.87
N LEU A 92 21.67 -4.88 -8.43
CA LEU A 92 21.80 -3.83 -9.46
C LEU A 92 20.84 -4.10 -10.63
N THR A 93 20.75 -5.35 -11.08
CA THR A 93 19.85 -5.76 -12.17
C THR A 93 18.40 -5.42 -11.84
N ASP A 94 17.91 -5.78 -10.66
CA ASP A 94 16.55 -5.49 -10.24
C ASP A 94 16.29 -3.97 -10.21
N ARG A 95 17.25 -3.20 -9.70
CA ARG A 95 17.16 -1.72 -9.65
C ARG A 95 17.14 -1.09 -11.05
N LEU A 96 17.82 -1.70 -12.03
CA LEU A 96 17.81 -1.27 -13.43
C LEU A 96 16.48 -1.63 -14.11
N ILE A 97 15.92 -2.81 -13.85
CA ILE A 97 14.61 -3.21 -14.36
C ILE A 97 13.54 -2.23 -13.86
N VAL A 98 13.49 -2.00 -12.55
CA VAL A 98 12.55 -1.02 -11.95
C VAL A 98 12.80 0.39 -12.50
N HIS A 99 14.04 0.73 -12.87
CA HIS A 99 14.33 2.01 -13.54
C HIS A 99 13.70 2.08 -14.92
N GLN A 100 13.91 1.06 -15.73
CA GLN A 100 13.41 1.00 -17.09
C GLN A 100 11.88 1.02 -17.12
N GLU A 101 11.24 0.28 -16.21
CA GLU A 101 9.79 0.33 -16.01
C GLU A 101 9.31 1.72 -15.60
N ALA A 102 9.99 2.38 -14.65
CA ALA A 102 9.64 3.74 -14.27
C ALA A 102 9.78 4.73 -15.44
N GLN A 103 10.83 4.59 -16.26
CA GLN A 103 11.03 5.42 -17.45
C GLN A 103 9.99 5.14 -18.54
N SER A 104 9.63 3.87 -18.77
CA SER A 104 8.60 3.51 -19.74
C SER A 104 7.22 4.02 -19.30
N HIS A 105 6.88 3.91 -18.01
CA HIS A 105 5.67 4.50 -17.43
C HIS A 105 5.66 6.03 -17.57
N ARG A 106 6.81 6.68 -17.32
CA ARG A 106 6.95 8.13 -17.48
C ARG A 106 6.73 8.56 -18.93
N LEU A 107 7.30 7.85 -19.90
CA LEU A 107 7.16 8.17 -21.33
C LEU A 107 5.77 7.86 -21.89
N THR A 108 5.09 6.86 -21.34
CA THR A 108 3.71 6.51 -21.72
C THR A 108 2.66 7.44 -21.11
N SER A 109 3.01 8.24 -20.10
CA SER A 109 2.16 9.28 -19.51
C SER A 109 1.82 10.41 -20.49
N LYS A 110 0.80 11.22 -20.17
CA LYS A 110 0.38 12.38 -20.99
C LYS A 110 1.54 13.34 -21.25
N GLN A 111 2.28 13.69 -20.18
CA GLN A 111 3.43 14.60 -20.25
C GLN A 111 4.60 13.97 -20.99
N GLY A 112 4.81 12.67 -20.83
CA GLY A 112 5.83 11.91 -21.56
C GLY A 112 5.59 11.93 -23.07
N ARG A 113 4.35 11.73 -23.51
CA ARG A 113 3.96 11.81 -24.93
C ARG A 113 4.13 13.20 -25.51
N ALA A 114 3.71 14.24 -24.79
CA ALA A 114 3.91 15.62 -25.22
C ALA A 114 5.41 15.92 -25.44
N LEU A 115 6.28 15.41 -24.57
CA LEU A 115 7.73 15.54 -24.74
C LEU A 115 8.25 14.74 -25.95
N LEU A 116 7.74 13.52 -26.17
CA LEU A 116 8.11 12.70 -27.33
C LEU A 116 7.70 13.35 -28.65
N GLU A 117 6.48 13.90 -28.72
CA GLU A 117 5.98 14.67 -29.86
C GLU A 117 6.82 15.91 -30.13
N LEU A 118 7.19 16.65 -29.07
CA LEU A 118 8.10 17.80 -29.18
C LEU A 118 9.47 17.41 -29.75
N MET A 119 9.96 16.22 -29.41
CA MET A 119 11.22 15.68 -29.93
C MET A 119 11.06 15.01 -31.31
N GLY A 120 9.87 15.01 -31.91
CA GLY A 120 9.60 14.44 -33.24
C GLY A 120 9.41 12.92 -33.29
N TYR A 121 9.19 12.26 -32.14
CA TYR A 121 8.89 10.83 -32.11
C TYR A 121 7.40 10.55 -32.31
N ASN A 122 7.08 9.50 -33.06
CA ASN A 122 5.69 9.07 -33.29
C ASN A 122 5.11 8.39 -32.04
N THR A 123 4.05 8.98 -31.47
CA THR A 123 3.35 8.52 -30.27
C THR A 123 2.09 7.70 -30.56
N ALA A 124 1.70 7.51 -31.82
CA ALA A 124 0.44 6.87 -32.20
C ALA A 124 0.35 5.38 -31.80
N ASN A 125 1.48 4.69 -31.72
CA ASN A 125 1.55 3.26 -31.40
C ASN A 125 1.65 2.96 -29.88
N LEU A 126 1.61 3.99 -29.03
CA LEU A 126 1.69 3.80 -27.58
C LEU A 126 0.34 3.30 -27.03
N PRO A 127 0.34 2.50 -25.94
CA PRO A 127 -0.89 2.00 -25.31
C PRO A 127 -1.90 3.12 -25.02
N VAL A 128 -3.19 2.86 -25.05
CA VAL A 128 -4.19 3.87 -24.70
C VAL A 128 -3.98 4.29 -23.24
N ILE A 129 -3.92 5.59 -22.97
CA ILE A 129 -3.87 6.09 -21.59
C ILE A 129 -5.22 5.73 -20.97
N PRO A 130 -5.26 4.96 -19.87
CA PRO A 130 -6.53 4.65 -19.23
C PRO A 130 -7.21 5.97 -18.86
N LEU A 131 -8.46 6.14 -19.28
CA LEU A 131 -9.25 7.28 -18.82
C LEU A 131 -9.33 7.15 -17.30
N THR A 132 -8.71 8.11 -16.61
CA THR A 132 -8.96 8.27 -15.19
C THR A 132 -10.42 8.68 -15.09
N ALA A 133 -11.25 7.86 -14.44
CA ALA A 133 -12.64 8.21 -14.18
C ALA A 133 -12.68 9.63 -13.65
N THR A 134 -13.51 10.46 -14.26
CA THR A 134 -13.58 11.85 -13.86
C THR A 134 -14.09 11.94 -12.42
N PRO A 135 -13.70 12.95 -11.62
CA PRO A 135 -14.05 13.01 -10.21
C PRO A 135 -15.56 12.99 -9.93
N TRP A 136 -16.40 13.32 -10.90
CA TRP A 136 -17.87 13.27 -10.83
C TRP A 136 -18.48 11.96 -11.35
N GLU A 137 -17.73 11.15 -12.11
CA GLU A 137 -18.06 9.74 -12.39
C GLU A 137 -17.60 8.82 -11.25
N ALA A 138 -16.81 9.37 -10.33
CA ALA A 138 -16.54 8.72 -9.06
C ALA A 138 -17.82 8.74 -8.22
N ILE A 139 -18.01 7.63 -7.52
CA ILE A 139 -18.97 7.40 -6.44
C ILE A 139 -19.09 8.66 -5.55
N PRO A 140 -20.26 8.94 -4.94
CA PRO A 140 -20.50 10.12 -4.09
C PRO A 140 -19.28 10.53 -3.26
N PHE A 141 -19.09 11.83 -3.08
CA PHE A 141 -17.94 12.40 -2.36
C PHE A 141 -17.83 11.83 -0.93
N ILE A 142 -17.06 10.76 -0.76
CA ILE A 142 -16.87 10.10 0.54
C ILE A 142 -15.76 10.82 1.31
N LYS A 143 -16.17 11.60 2.31
CA LYS A 143 -15.24 12.19 3.27
C LYS A 143 -14.99 11.22 4.44
N GLY A 144 -13.94 10.42 4.34
CA GLY A 144 -13.53 9.55 5.44
C GLY A 144 -12.88 10.33 6.59
N LYS A 145 -13.33 10.07 7.82
CA LYS A 145 -12.59 10.48 9.03
C LYS A 145 -11.38 9.56 9.20
N SER A 146 -10.26 10.10 9.69
CA SER A 146 -9.06 9.31 9.95
C SER A 146 -9.36 8.13 10.87
N ILE A 147 -8.93 6.93 10.48
CA ILE A 147 -9.03 5.74 11.33
C ILE A 147 -8.17 5.96 12.59
N PRO A 148 -8.73 5.78 13.79
CA PRO A 148 -7.99 5.93 15.05
C PRO A 148 -6.77 5.01 15.10
N LYS A 149 -5.64 5.55 15.54
CA LYS A 149 -4.44 4.79 15.85
C LYS A 149 -4.41 4.46 17.34
N HIS A 150 -3.81 3.32 17.70
CA HIS A 150 -3.63 2.87 19.08
C HIS A 150 -4.97 2.79 19.85
N MET A 151 -5.82 1.84 19.46
CA MET A 151 -7.13 1.59 20.09
C MET A 151 -7.23 0.16 20.63
N ASN A 152 -6.17 -0.31 21.29
CA ASN A 152 -6.16 -1.64 21.88
C ASN A 152 -7.32 -1.77 22.92
N PRO A 153 -8.16 -2.81 22.85
CA PRO A 153 -9.27 -2.99 23.79
C PRO A 153 -8.85 -2.95 25.27
N GLU A 154 -7.68 -3.49 25.60
CA GLU A 154 -7.19 -3.62 26.98
C GLU A 154 -6.37 -2.40 27.41
N GLU A 155 -5.39 -2.00 26.59
CA GLU A 155 -4.43 -0.94 26.96
C GLU A 155 -5.04 0.48 26.86
N ASP A 156 -6.08 0.66 26.02
CA ASP A 156 -6.58 1.98 25.64
C ASP A 156 -8.04 2.25 26.05
N ALA A 157 -8.51 1.60 27.11
CA ALA A 157 -9.89 1.69 27.58
C ALA A 157 -10.38 3.15 27.77
N ALA A 158 -9.58 4.01 28.39
CA ALA A 158 -9.94 5.42 28.62
C ALA A 158 -10.09 6.22 27.31
N ARG A 159 -9.23 5.95 26.32
CA ARG A 159 -9.30 6.61 24.99
C ARG A 159 -10.50 6.13 24.19
N ARG A 160 -10.81 4.83 24.28
CA ARG A 160 -12.01 4.25 23.69
C ARG A 160 -13.27 4.86 24.32
N ALA A 161 -13.34 4.97 25.64
CA ALA A 161 -14.46 5.60 26.35
C ALA A 161 -14.65 7.08 25.97
N ALA A 162 -13.56 7.86 25.93
CA ALA A 162 -13.62 9.26 25.50
C ALA A 162 -14.14 9.39 24.06
N ARG A 163 -13.72 8.47 23.17
CA ARG A 163 -14.18 8.47 21.78
C ARG A 163 -15.66 8.10 21.65
N THR A 164 -16.13 7.08 22.37
CA THR A 164 -17.55 6.71 22.41
C THR A 164 -18.38 7.90 22.89
N ARG A 165 -17.93 8.60 23.93
CA ARG A 165 -18.59 9.82 24.41
C ARG A 165 -18.65 10.90 23.32
N MET A 166 -17.54 11.17 22.63
CA MET A 166 -17.54 12.12 21.51
C MET A 166 -18.47 11.71 20.37
N GLN A 167 -18.63 10.41 20.11
CA GLN A 167 -19.57 9.90 19.10
C GLN A 167 -21.03 10.07 19.53
N GLN A 168 -21.34 9.87 20.82
CA GLN A 168 -22.68 10.09 21.39
C GLN A 168 -23.08 11.56 21.42
N LEU A 169 -22.11 12.49 21.52
CA LEU A 169 -22.35 13.93 21.42
C LEU A 169 -22.65 14.42 19.99
N THR A 170 -22.55 13.56 18.98
CA THR A 170 -22.82 13.95 17.59
C THR A 170 -24.30 13.67 17.27
N ASP A 171 -25.12 14.72 17.14
CA ASP A 171 -26.57 14.63 16.87
C ASP A 171 -26.94 14.22 15.44
N SER A 172 -25.95 13.98 14.57
CA SER A 172 -26.23 13.59 13.19
C SER A 172 -26.78 12.16 13.11
N PRO A 173 -27.87 11.91 12.36
CA PRO A 173 -28.38 10.56 12.13
C PRO A 173 -27.27 9.71 11.53
N SER A 174 -27.01 8.57 12.17
CA SER A 174 -25.91 7.68 11.81
C SER A 174 -26.41 6.29 11.49
N TYR A 175 -25.89 5.74 10.40
CA TYR A 175 -26.17 4.39 9.97
C TYR A 175 -25.02 3.48 10.37
N HIS A 176 -25.34 2.27 10.79
CA HIS A 176 -24.37 1.25 11.16
C HIS A 176 -24.50 0.08 10.20
N GLY A 177 -23.38 -0.30 9.57
CA GLY A 177 -23.32 -1.44 8.65
C GLY A 177 -22.32 -2.47 9.15
N ASP A 178 -22.72 -3.73 9.13
CA ASP A 178 -21.89 -4.87 9.51
C ASP A 178 -22.20 -6.09 8.62
N ALA A 179 -21.23 -6.98 8.46
CA ALA A 179 -21.37 -8.19 7.66
C ALA A 179 -20.81 -9.42 8.37
N SER A 180 -21.58 -10.51 8.34
CA SER A 180 -21.10 -11.83 8.72
C SER A 180 -20.75 -12.64 7.47
N PHE A 181 -19.56 -13.24 7.44
CA PHE A 181 -19.07 -14.05 6.33
C PHE A 181 -18.80 -15.49 6.79
N THR A 182 -19.34 -16.48 6.08
CA THR A 182 -19.04 -17.90 6.31
C THR A 182 -18.97 -18.65 4.97
N ALA A 183 -17.77 -19.07 4.58
CA ALA A 183 -17.52 -19.92 3.41
C ALA A 183 -18.24 -19.47 2.11
N GLY A 184 -18.19 -18.17 1.81
CA GLY A 184 -18.80 -17.58 0.61
C GLY A 184 -20.28 -17.19 0.76
N LYS A 185 -20.94 -17.61 1.85
CA LYS A 185 -22.26 -17.10 2.25
C LYS A 185 -22.09 -15.89 3.13
N VAL A 186 -22.85 -14.84 2.85
CA VAL A 186 -22.76 -13.56 3.56
C VAL A 186 -24.13 -13.10 4.01
N VAL A 187 -24.18 -12.57 5.22
CA VAL A 187 -25.33 -11.84 5.74
C VAL A 187 -24.88 -10.41 6.01
N THR A 188 -25.52 -9.44 5.38
CA THR A 188 -25.26 -8.01 5.62
C THR A 188 -26.41 -7.42 6.41
N ALA A 189 -26.09 -6.66 7.45
CA ALA A 189 -27.05 -5.95 8.28
C ALA A 189 -26.73 -4.46 8.30
N SER A 190 -27.77 -3.63 8.16
CA SER A 190 -27.65 -2.18 8.27
C SER A 190 -28.76 -1.63 9.14
N ILE A 191 -28.42 -0.81 10.13
CA ILE A 191 -29.37 -0.19 11.07
C ILE A 191 -29.32 1.33 10.93
N ASP A 192 -30.48 1.97 10.92
CA ASP A 192 -30.62 3.43 10.97
C ASP A 192 -30.58 3.99 12.41
N SER A 193 -30.61 5.32 12.54
CA SER A 193 -30.67 5.97 13.86
C SER A 193 -31.98 5.74 14.62
N CYS A 194 -33.03 5.27 13.95
CA CYS A 194 -34.35 4.98 14.54
C CYS A 194 -34.49 3.51 14.98
N GLY A 195 -33.51 2.65 14.69
CA GLY A 195 -33.51 1.23 15.01
C GLY A 195 -34.12 0.34 13.93
N ASN A 196 -34.45 0.87 12.75
CA ASN A 196 -34.89 0.06 11.62
C ASN A 196 -33.70 -0.71 11.06
N ALA A 197 -33.79 -2.04 11.11
CA ALA A 197 -32.77 -2.94 10.60
C ALA A 197 -33.19 -3.48 9.23
N VAL A 198 -32.26 -3.44 8.28
CA VAL A 198 -32.37 -4.14 7.01
C VAL A 198 -31.33 -5.25 6.98
N VAL A 199 -31.72 -6.45 6.55
CA VAL A 199 -30.85 -7.63 6.51
C VAL A 199 -30.98 -8.30 5.16
N ASN A 200 -29.86 -8.57 4.49
CA ASN A 200 -29.82 -9.28 3.21
C ASN A 200 -28.88 -10.47 3.25
N HIS A 201 -29.19 -11.46 2.40
CA HIS A 201 -28.39 -12.66 2.20
C HIS A 201 -27.73 -12.63 0.83
N HIS A 202 -26.42 -12.83 0.80
CA HIS A 202 -25.62 -12.90 -0.42
C HIS A 202 -24.92 -14.26 -0.50
N HIS A 203 -24.73 -14.73 -1.73
CA HIS A 203 -24.04 -15.98 -2.04
C HIS A 203 -22.83 -15.67 -2.93
N ASP A 204 -21.85 -16.58 -2.94
CA ASP A 204 -20.65 -16.51 -3.78
C ASP A 204 -19.82 -15.22 -3.61
N VAL A 205 -19.83 -14.64 -2.41
CA VAL A 205 -19.02 -13.46 -2.11
C VAL A 205 -17.55 -13.90 -1.92
N PRO A 206 -16.58 -13.28 -2.61
CA PRO A 206 -15.22 -13.80 -2.66
C PRO A 206 -14.40 -13.51 -1.39
N SER A 207 -14.77 -12.53 -0.59
CA SER A 207 -14.00 -12.13 0.59
C SER A 207 -14.83 -11.43 1.66
N VAL A 208 -14.34 -11.49 2.91
CA VAL A 208 -14.89 -10.74 4.05
C VAL A 208 -14.91 -9.24 3.76
N ALA A 209 -13.85 -8.68 3.16
CA ALA A 209 -13.81 -7.27 2.80
C ALA A 209 -14.94 -6.88 1.81
N THR A 210 -15.28 -7.78 0.88
CA THR A 210 -16.40 -7.55 -0.05
C THR A 210 -17.75 -7.61 0.67
N ALA A 211 -17.89 -8.51 1.65
CA ALA A 211 -19.07 -8.59 2.50
C ALA A 211 -19.30 -7.28 3.28
N GLU A 212 -18.25 -6.75 3.89
CA GLU A 212 -18.28 -5.48 4.62
C GLU A 212 -18.60 -4.29 3.70
N MET A 213 -18.02 -4.26 2.50
CA MET A 213 -18.37 -3.25 1.49
C MET A 213 -19.85 -3.32 1.07
N LEU A 214 -20.41 -4.53 0.96
CA LEU A 214 -21.84 -4.71 0.68
C LEU A 214 -22.71 -4.20 1.83
N ALA A 215 -22.31 -4.38 3.10
CA ALA A 215 -23.05 -3.84 4.23
C ALA A 215 -23.10 -2.31 4.26
N ILE A 216 -21.99 -1.64 3.94
CA ILE A 216 -21.99 -0.17 3.77
C ILE A 216 -22.86 0.23 2.57
N THR A 217 -22.74 -0.48 1.45
CA THR A 217 -23.56 -0.19 0.26
C THR A 217 -25.05 -0.36 0.54
N GLN A 218 -25.41 -1.37 1.32
CA GLN A 218 -26.78 -1.58 1.79
C GLN A 218 -27.27 -0.41 2.64
N ALA A 219 -26.42 0.08 3.55
CA ALA A 219 -26.74 1.23 4.38
C ALA A 219 -27.01 2.51 3.58
N ILE A 220 -26.38 2.66 2.40
CA ILE A 220 -26.56 3.80 1.47
C ILE A 220 -27.83 3.66 0.62
N THR A 221 -28.21 2.44 0.26
CA THR A 221 -29.18 2.22 -0.82
C THR A 221 -30.57 1.82 -0.34
N GLN A 222 -30.69 1.28 0.87
CA GLN A 222 -31.93 0.68 1.37
C GLN A 222 -32.58 1.45 2.51
N HIS A 223 -31.89 2.44 3.07
CA HIS A 223 -32.48 3.35 4.04
C HIS A 223 -32.98 4.61 3.36
N ASP A 224 -34.09 5.15 3.84
CA ASP A 224 -34.53 6.47 3.42
C ASP A 224 -33.68 7.52 4.12
N HIS A 225 -33.05 8.39 3.33
CA HIS A 225 -32.10 9.38 3.81
C HIS A 225 -32.77 10.75 3.79
N GLN A 226 -33.02 11.30 4.98
CA GLN A 226 -33.64 12.62 5.14
C GLN A 226 -32.69 13.78 4.81
N SER A 227 -31.41 13.50 4.54
CA SER A 227 -30.38 14.51 4.33
C SER A 227 -29.44 14.10 3.20
N GLU A 228 -28.99 15.10 2.44
CA GLU A 228 -27.98 15.00 1.38
C GLU A 228 -26.66 14.36 1.86
N SER A 229 -26.28 14.61 3.11
CA SER A 229 -25.11 14.00 3.73
C SER A 229 -25.47 12.92 4.73
N ILE A 230 -24.96 11.71 4.51
CA ILE A 230 -25.16 10.56 5.40
C ILE A 230 -23.88 10.20 6.17
N LEU A 231 -24.03 9.85 7.45
CA LEU A 231 -22.93 9.38 8.29
C LEU A 231 -23.02 7.88 8.48
N ILE A 232 -22.13 7.13 7.85
CA ILE A 232 -22.04 5.68 8.03
C ILE A 232 -20.88 5.34 8.96
N ARG A 233 -21.12 4.42 9.89
CA ARG A 233 -20.14 3.88 10.82
C ARG A 233 -19.93 2.39 10.52
N SER A 234 -18.67 2.04 10.29
CA SER A 234 -18.20 0.66 10.13
C SER A 234 -16.88 0.53 10.88
N ASP A 235 -16.63 -0.65 11.43
CA ASP A 235 -15.37 -1.03 12.09
C ASP A 235 -14.36 -1.65 11.12
N SER A 236 -14.78 -2.01 9.90
CA SER A 236 -13.91 -2.57 8.88
C SER A 236 -13.01 -1.52 8.25
N GLN A 237 -11.75 -1.50 8.71
CA GLN A 237 -10.73 -0.59 8.21
C GLN A 237 -10.44 -0.76 6.71
N ALA A 238 -10.40 -2.00 6.24
CA ALA A 238 -10.12 -2.32 4.84
C ALA A 238 -11.19 -1.74 3.92
N THR A 239 -12.45 -1.85 4.32
CA THR A 239 -13.61 -1.29 3.62
C THR A 239 -13.53 0.23 3.55
N LEU A 240 -13.26 0.91 4.68
CA LEU A 240 -13.11 2.37 4.70
C LEU A 240 -12.03 2.85 3.73
N TRP A 241 -10.89 2.15 3.65
CA TRP A 241 -9.84 2.49 2.69
C TRP A 241 -10.26 2.25 1.24
N ALA A 242 -10.97 1.16 0.95
CA ALA A 242 -11.45 0.85 -0.40
C ALA A 242 -12.39 1.95 -0.92
N PHE A 243 -13.32 2.42 -0.07
CA PHE A 243 -14.21 3.54 -0.40
C PHE A 243 -13.44 4.86 -0.56
N LEU A 244 -12.49 5.17 0.33
CA LEU A 244 -11.68 6.40 0.24
C LEU A 244 -10.81 6.47 -1.02
N ARG A 245 -10.32 5.32 -1.50
CA ARG A 245 -9.47 5.23 -2.69
C ARG A 245 -10.25 5.00 -3.98
N ASN A 246 -11.58 4.86 -3.89
CA ASN A 246 -12.44 4.46 -4.99
C ASN A 246 -12.00 3.12 -5.64
N GLU A 247 -11.44 2.21 -4.83
CA GLU A 247 -10.98 0.88 -5.24
C GLU A 247 -12.10 -0.16 -4.99
N LEU A 248 -13.32 0.14 -5.42
CA LEU A 248 -14.47 -0.74 -5.20
C LEU A 248 -14.62 -1.80 -6.28
N PRO A 249 -15.02 -3.04 -5.92
CA PRO A 249 -15.40 -4.08 -6.87
C PRO A 249 -16.52 -3.62 -7.84
N PRO A 250 -16.54 -4.14 -9.07
CA PRO A 250 -17.45 -3.67 -10.13
C PRO A 250 -18.93 -3.86 -9.78
N ASN A 251 -19.28 -4.93 -9.06
CA ASN A 251 -20.64 -5.19 -8.59
C ASN A 251 -21.13 -4.11 -7.61
N ILE A 252 -20.29 -3.67 -6.67
CA ILE A 252 -20.62 -2.60 -5.72
C ILE A 252 -20.72 -1.25 -6.44
N ARG A 253 -19.81 -0.99 -7.38
CA ARG A 253 -19.85 0.23 -8.21
C ARG A 253 -21.13 0.33 -9.02
N ALA A 254 -21.60 -0.77 -9.61
CA ALA A 254 -22.83 -0.80 -10.38
C ALA A 254 -24.05 -0.42 -9.52
N VAL A 255 -24.16 -1.00 -8.32
CA VAL A 255 -25.25 -0.70 -7.38
C VAL A 255 -25.26 0.77 -6.95
N LEU A 256 -24.08 1.32 -6.63
CA LEU A 256 -23.96 2.73 -6.24
C LEU A 256 -24.22 3.69 -7.40
N ALA A 257 -23.80 3.34 -8.62
CA ALA A 257 -24.08 4.13 -9.81
C ALA A 257 -25.57 4.14 -10.15
N GLU A 258 -26.23 2.98 -10.04
CA GLU A 258 -27.68 2.86 -10.23
C GLU A 258 -28.44 3.71 -9.19
N TYR A 259 -28.02 3.67 -7.93
CA TYR A 259 -28.59 4.52 -6.88
C TYR A 259 -28.40 6.02 -7.18
N GLY A 260 -27.20 6.43 -7.58
CA GLY A 260 -26.91 7.83 -7.96
C GLY A 260 -27.72 8.32 -9.17
N GLN A 261 -28.04 7.44 -10.13
CA GLN A 261 -28.93 7.79 -11.24
C GLN A 261 -30.38 8.01 -10.81
N ARG A 262 -30.85 7.29 -9.78
CA ARG A 262 -32.20 7.45 -9.22
C ARG A 262 -32.32 8.68 -8.31
N HIS A 263 -31.22 9.14 -7.73
CA HIS A 263 -31.16 10.30 -6.83
C HIS A 263 -30.10 11.32 -7.32
N PRO A 264 -30.34 12.04 -8.44
CA PRO A 264 -29.35 12.93 -9.04
C PRO A 264 -29.13 14.26 -8.28
N GLU A 265 -30.02 14.61 -7.34
CA GLU A 265 -29.99 15.88 -6.60
C GLU A 265 -30.24 15.66 -5.09
N SER A 266 -29.33 14.93 -4.45
CA SER A 266 -29.16 14.92 -3.00
C SER A 266 -27.67 14.93 -2.68
#